data_AF-A0A7C5VGK0-F1
#
_entry.id   AF-A0A7C5VGK0-F1
#
_cell.length_a   1.000
_cell.length_b   1.000
_cell.length_c   1.000
_cell.angle_alpha   90.00
_cell.angle_beta   90.00
_cell.angle_gamma   90.00
#
_symmetry.space_group_name_H-M   'P 1'
#
loop_
_entity.id
_entity.type
_entity.pdbx_description
1 polymer ?
#
loop_
_entity_poly.entity_id
_entity_poly.type
_entity_poly.pdbx_seq_one_letter_code
_entity_poly.pdbx_strand_id
1 'polypeptide(L)'
;MKGKKILILSLLLILTLLLVFLFLVDRGEVKVIKTKEFVFGEFSSKDISFLSIYFRDYYDRKKEYRYLLFKSNEIWLVSFSNIVDRVDQKLGNFVANILGDIENLGTINSNEVEDYLITFGFNKPNAEILFDIRGKTNKIIVGNLAPTKDYYYILVNDNYEKIHLVYAYKIDNILKYPEEIRDRNVLTSEWTNVIGIEYKPISSKSKFVFTNKNHIWFSIDPFEKELDSTFIENEFLKNLRSISIEFFIDKDNKLYKSLITKTNNPISYIKLFNQ
;
A
#
# COMPACT_ATOMS: atom_id res chain seq x y z
N MET A 1 -28.21 -37.81 -47.76
CA MET A 1 -28.45 -36.60 -46.92
C MET A 1 -28.83 -36.88 -45.46
N LYS A 2 -29.45 -38.02 -45.09
CA LYS A 2 -29.84 -38.31 -43.70
C LYS A 2 -28.65 -38.45 -42.72
N GLY A 3 -27.54 -39.07 -43.14
CA GLY A 3 -26.37 -39.27 -42.28
C GLY A 3 -25.68 -37.98 -41.79
N LYS A 4 -25.61 -36.93 -42.64
CA LYS A 4 -25.03 -35.63 -42.25
C LYS A 4 -25.83 -34.93 -41.14
N LYS A 5 -27.17 -35.07 -41.15
CA LYS A 5 -28.03 -34.47 -40.11
C LYS A 5 -27.83 -35.12 -38.74
N ILE A 6 -27.65 -36.45 -38.72
CA ILE A 6 -27.39 -37.20 -37.49
C ILE A 6 -26.05 -36.77 -36.88
N LEU A 7 -25.02 -36.64 -37.69
CA LEU A 7 -23.66 -36.30 -37.22
C LEU A 7 -23.60 -34.87 -36.63
N ILE A 8 -24.29 -33.91 -37.25
CA ILE A 8 -24.41 -32.53 -36.73
C ILE A 8 -25.17 -32.51 -35.40
N LEU A 9 -26.26 -33.28 -35.28
CA LEU A 9 -27.06 -33.34 -34.05
C LEU A 9 -26.25 -33.93 -32.89
N SER A 10 -25.49 -35.00 -33.14
CA SER A 10 -24.61 -35.63 -32.15
C SER A 10 -23.50 -34.68 -31.67
N LEU A 11 -22.91 -33.89 -32.58
CA LEU A 11 -21.87 -32.93 -32.24
C LEU A 11 -22.42 -31.79 -31.35
N LEU A 12 -23.61 -31.29 -31.69
CA LEU A 12 -24.32 -30.28 -30.88
C LEU A 12 -24.65 -30.80 -29.48
N LEU A 13 -25.10 -32.05 -29.37
CA LEU A 13 -25.39 -32.67 -28.08
C LEU A 13 -24.13 -32.76 -27.20
N ILE A 14 -23.01 -33.23 -27.76
CA ILE A 14 -21.73 -33.32 -27.05
C ILE A 14 -21.25 -31.95 -26.61
N LEU A 15 -21.33 -30.93 -27.48
CA LEU A 15 -20.94 -29.56 -27.14
C LEU A 15 -21.81 -28.99 -26.01
N THR A 16 -23.11 -29.26 -26.04
CA THR A 16 -24.05 -28.82 -24.99
C THR A 16 -23.74 -29.50 -23.66
N LEU A 17 -23.49 -30.82 -23.68
CA LEU A 17 -23.09 -31.57 -22.49
C LEU A 17 -21.76 -31.07 -21.92
N LEU A 18 -20.79 -30.73 -22.78
CA LEU A 18 -19.51 -30.19 -22.35
C LEU A 18 -19.66 -28.79 -21.73
N LEU A 19 -20.51 -27.94 -22.30
CA LEU A 19 -20.84 -26.64 -21.74
C LEU A 19 -21.55 -26.74 -20.38
N VAL A 20 -22.51 -27.66 -20.25
CA VAL A 20 -23.19 -27.92 -18.97
C VAL A 20 -22.19 -28.46 -17.94
N PHE A 21 -21.31 -29.38 -18.34
CA PHE A 21 -20.26 -29.92 -17.46
C PHE A 21 -19.30 -28.82 -17.00
N LEU A 22 -18.80 -27.97 -17.91
CA LEU A 22 -17.95 -26.83 -17.55
C LEU A 22 -18.69 -25.88 -16.60
N PHE A 23 -19.96 -25.59 -16.85
CA PHE A 23 -20.74 -24.69 -15.99
C PHE A 23 -21.04 -25.28 -14.60
N LEU A 24 -21.17 -26.60 -14.50
CA LEU A 24 -21.38 -27.30 -13.22
C LEU A 24 -20.08 -27.50 -12.44
N VAL A 25 -18.97 -27.82 -13.12
CA VAL A 25 -17.65 -28.00 -12.49
C VAL A 25 -17.09 -26.67 -11.99
N ASP A 26 -17.33 -25.56 -12.71
CA ASP A 26 -16.94 -24.22 -12.27
C ASP A 26 -17.78 -23.72 -11.07
N ARG A 27 -18.89 -24.42 -10.75
CA ARG A 27 -19.75 -24.18 -9.58
C ARG A 27 -19.67 -25.28 -8.54
N GLY A 28 -18.56 -25.99 -8.46
CA GLY A 28 -18.19 -26.70 -7.24
C GLY A 28 -18.06 -25.69 -6.09
N GLU A 29 -19.19 -25.24 -5.54
CA GLU A 29 -19.26 -24.39 -4.37
C GLU A 29 -18.64 -25.20 -3.24
N VAL A 30 -17.36 -24.96 -3.00
CA VAL A 30 -16.69 -25.39 -1.78
C VAL A 30 -17.60 -24.90 -0.66
N LYS A 31 -18.23 -25.81 0.08
CA LYS A 31 -19.05 -25.47 1.25
C LYS A 31 -18.11 -24.83 2.27
N VAL A 32 -17.98 -23.52 2.16
CA VAL A 32 -17.26 -22.68 3.11
C VAL A 32 -18.08 -22.67 4.40
N ILE A 33 -17.72 -23.53 5.34
CA ILE A 33 -18.24 -23.45 6.69
C ILE A 33 -17.59 -22.22 7.33
N LYS A 34 -18.30 -21.09 7.30
CA LYS A 34 -17.88 -19.82 7.93
C LYS A 34 -17.89 -19.96 9.44
N THR A 35 -16.86 -20.56 10.01
CA THR A 35 -16.57 -20.45 11.44
C THR A 35 -15.48 -19.42 11.59
N LYS A 36 -15.78 -18.29 12.25
CA LYS A 36 -14.77 -17.27 12.56
C LYS A 36 -13.89 -17.83 13.67
N GLU A 37 -12.82 -18.50 13.29
CA GLU A 37 -11.82 -19.01 14.23
C GLU A 37 -10.75 -17.94 14.45
N PHE A 38 -10.43 -17.63 15.72
CA PHE A 38 -9.33 -16.73 16.06
C PHE A 38 -8.02 -17.51 15.96
N VAL A 39 -7.28 -17.25 14.89
CA VAL A 39 -6.04 -17.97 14.54
C VAL A 39 -4.97 -17.91 15.63
N PHE A 40 -4.87 -16.77 16.33
CA PHE A 40 -3.85 -16.53 17.35
C PHE A 40 -4.42 -16.50 18.79
N GLY A 41 -5.63 -17.01 18.97
CA GLY A 41 -6.38 -16.88 20.23
C GLY A 41 -6.84 -15.44 20.47
N GLU A 42 -7.27 -15.15 21.70
CA GLU A 42 -7.68 -13.81 22.10
C GLU A 42 -6.46 -12.93 22.45
N PHE A 43 -6.23 -11.91 21.63
CA PHE A 43 -5.24 -10.85 21.87
C PHE A 43 -5.78 -9.53 21.33
N SER A 44 -5.18 -8.42 21.77
CA SER A 44 -5.45 -7.10 21.21
C SER A 44 -4.29 -6.65 20.34
N SER A 45 -4.55 -5.85 19.30
CA SER A 45 -3.53 -5.10 18.55
C SER A 45 -2.51 -4.36 19.43
N LYS A 46 -2.88 -3.98 20.66
CA LYS A 46 -1.97 -3.38 21.66
C LYS A 46 -0.91 -4.34 22.21
N ASP A 47 -1.16 -5.64 22.14
CA ASP A 47 -0.24 -6.70 22.56
C ASP A 47 0.88 -6.93 21.54
N ILE A 48 0.78 -6.32 20.35
CA ILE A 48 1.79 -6.39 19.30
C ILE A 48 2.83 -5.28 19.48
N SER A 49 4.10 -5.67 19.66
CA SER A 49 5.21 -4.74 19.83
C SER A 49 6.15 -4.67 18.62
N PHE A 50 6.07 -5.65 17.73
CA PHE A 50 6.93 -5.81 16.57
C PHE A 50 6.15 -6.44 15.42
N LEU A 51 6.44 -6.00 14.21
CA LEU A 51 5.86 -6.50 12.97
C LEU A 51 6.90 -6.36 11.85
N SER A 52 7.25 -7.47 11.21
CA SER A 52 8.10 -7.54 10.03
C SER A 52 7.29 -8.07 8.87
N ILE A 53 7.09 -7.25 7.85
CA ILE A 53 6.37 -7.63 6.63
C ILE A 53 7.40 -7.78 5.52
N TYR A 54 7.40 -8.92 4.86
CA TYR A 54 8.14 -9.20 3.65
C TYR A 54 7.16 -9.56 2.55
N PHE A 55 7.31 -9.01 1.35
CA PHE A 55 6.52 -9.43 0.20
C PHE A 55 7.22 -9.19 -1.12
N ARG A 56 6.73 -9.86 -2.16
CA ARG A 56 7.22 -9.71 -3.54
C ARG A 56 6.23 -8.93 -4.38
N ASP A 57 6.76 -8.12 -5.28
CA ASP A 57 5.93 -7.38 -6.23
C ASP A 57 5.12 -8.36 -7.08
N TYR A 58 3.83 -8.08 -7.23
CA TYR A 58 2.94 -8.93 -8.01
C TYR A 58 3.30 -8.93 -9.51
N TYR A 59 3.70 -7.78 -10.04
CA TYR A 59 4.04 -7.60 -11.46
C TYR A 59 5.51 -7.93 -11.75
N ASP A 60 6.42 -7.63 -10.82
CA ASP A 60 7.85 -7.92 -10.95
C ASP A 60 8.37 -8.79 -9.80
N ARG A 61 8.19 -10.12 -9.92
CA ARG A 61 8.56 -11.09 -8.86
C ARG A 61 10.05 -11.08 -8.45
N LYS A 62 10.91 -10.33 -9.13
CA LYS A 62 12.31 -10.11 -8.72
C LYS A 62 12.47 -8.99 -7.70
N LYS A 63 11.48 -8.10 -7.58
CA LYS A 63 11.44 -7.04 -6.58
C LYS A 63 10.83 -7.57 -5.29
N GLU A 64 11.56 -7.36 -4.21
CA GLU A 64 11.17 -7.77 -2.87
C GLU A 64 11.20 -6.55 -1.96
N TYR A 65 10.22 -6.48 -1.05
CA TYR A 65 10.07 -5.39 -0.10
C TYR A 65 10.07 -5.94 1.30
N ARG A 66 10.66 -5.17 2.23
CA ARG A 66 10.65 -5.48 3.66
C ARG A 66 10.42 -4.23 4.48
N TYR A 67 9.51 -4.36 5.45
CA TYR A 67 9.16 -3.33 6.42
C TYR A 67 9.41 -3.92 7.81
N LEU A 68 10.04 -3.13 8.67
CA LEU A 68 10.12 -3.41 10.09
C LEU A 68 9.36 -2.33 10.83
N LEU A 69 8.33 -2.71 11.54
CA LEU A 69 7.51 -1.87 12.38
C LEU A 69 7.78 -2.30 13.82
N PHE A 70 8.16 -1.37 14.68
CA PHE A 70 8.45 -1.67 16.07
C PHE A 70 8.05 -0.51 16.97
N LYS A 71 7.63 -0.84 18.19
CA LYS A 71 7.24 0.14 19.19
C LYS A 71 8.46 0.57 20.00
N SER A 72 8.71 1.88 20.10
CA SER A 72 9.73 2.47 20.96
C SER A 72 9.13 3.63 21.74
N ASN A 73 9.15 3.55 23.08
CA ASN A 73 8.51 4.54 23.97
C ASN A 73 7.06 4.85 23.58
N GLU A 74 6.25 3.81 23.37
CA GLU A 74 4.85 3.91 22.94
C GLU A 74 4.59 4.46 21.52
N ILE A 75 5.64 4.81 20.77
CA ILE A 75 5.55 5.33 19.40
C ILE A 75 5.94 4.21 18.43
N TRP A 76 5.13 4.00 17.39
CA TRP A 76 5.51 3.15 16.28
C TRP A 76 6.61 3.82 15.45
N LEU A 77 7.64 3.05 15.16
CA LEU A 77 8.70 3.40 14.23
C LEU A 77 8.65 2.44 13.05
N VAL A 78 9.01 2.93 11.89
CA VAL A 78 9.12 2.13 10.68
C VAL A 78 10.55 2.14 10.20
N SER A 79 11.03 1.01 9.71
CA SER A 79 12.31 0.89 9.05
C SER A 79 12.13 0.25 7.69
N PHE A 80 12.62 0.94 6.66
CA PHE A 80 12.68 0.49 5.28
C PHE A 80 14.14 0.43 4.89
N SER A 81 14.65 -0.73 4.45
CA SER A 81 16.00 -0.87 3.89
C SER A 81 17.08 -0.10 4.69
N ASN A 82 17.07 -0.23 6.03
CA ASN A 82 17.99 0.42 6.98
C ASN A 82 17.75 1.92 7.31
N ILE A 83 16.69 2.54 6.81
CA ILE A 83 16.25 3.89 7.19
C ILE A 83 15.13 3.77 8.21
N VAL A 84 15.39 4.20 9.44
CA VAL A 84 14.39 4.34 10.51
C VAL A 84 13.74 5.71 10.39
N ASP A 85 12.41 5.75 10.27
CA ASP A 85 11.62 6.96 10.22
C ASP A 85 10.50 6.93 11.27
N ARG A 86 10.05 8.11 11.69
CA ARG A 86 8.86 8.22 12.55
C ARG A 86 7.61 7.96 11.72
N VAL A 87 6.63 7.36 12.38
CA VAL A 87 5.32 7.13 11.78
C VAL A 87 4.56 8.46 11.69
N ASP A 88 4.39 8.97 10.47
CA ASP A 88 3.48 10.08 10.19
C ASP A 88 2.00 9.64 10.33
N GLN A 89 1.04 10.56 10.20
CA GLN A 89 -0.38 10.23 10.38
C GLN A 89 -0.87 9.16 9.40
N LYS A 90 -0.44 9.21 8.13
CA LYS A 90 -0.87 8.27 7.10
C LYS A 90 -0.32 6.88 7.38
N LEU A 91 0.95 6.81 7.74
CA LEU A 91 1.61 5.58 8.15
C LEU A 91 1.03 5.05 9.48
N GLY A 92 0.61 5.93 10.39
CA GLY A 92 -0.04 5.56 11.65
C GLY A 92 -1.38 4.87 11.42
N ASN A 93 -2.18 5.41 10.50
CA ASN A 93 -3.42 4.78 10.05
C ASN A 93 -3.15 3.42 9.38
N PHE A 94 -2.09 3.32 8.56
CA PHE A 94 -1.68 2.06 7.96
C PHE A 94 -1.32 1.00 9.01
N VAL A 95 -0.49 1.35 10.00
CA VAL A 95 -0.14 0.44 11.10
C VAL A 95 -1.38 0.01 11.87
N ALA A 96 -2.27 0.95 12.25
CA ALA A 96 -3.50 0.61 12.96
C ALA A 96 -4.39 -0.37 12.17
N ASN A 97 -4.51 -0.16 10.85
CA ASN A 97 -5.28 -1.05 9.98
C ASN A 97 -4.68 -2.46 9.93
N ILE A 98 -3.36 -2.58 9.75
CA ILE A 98 -2.70 -3.90 9.74
C ILE A 98 -2.92 -4.63 11.06
N LEU A 99 -2.70 -3.95 12.19
CA LEU A 99 -2.86 -4.57 13.49
C LEU A 99 -4.32 -5.02 13.70
N GLY A 100 -5.29 -4.23 13.24
CA GLY A 100 -6.71 -4.60 13.25
C GLY A 100 -7.03 -5.79 12.34
N ASP A 101 -6.42 -5.87 11.17
CA ASP A 101 -6.58 -6.98 10.23
C ASP A 101 -5.96 -8.28 10.76
N ILE A 102 -4.81 -8.20 11.44
CA ILE A 102 -4.16 -9.33 12.14
C ILE A 102 -5.01 -9.78 13.35
N GLU A 103 -5.51 -8.84 14.16
CA GLU A 103 -6.40 -9.12 15.29
C GLU A 103 -7.69 -9.82 14.84
N ASN A 104 -8.25 -9.40 13.70
CA ASN A 104 -9.50 -9.92 13.18
C ASN A 104 -9.31 -10.93 12.04
N LEU A 105 -8.17 -11.61 11.98
CA LEU A 105 -7.85 -12.55 10.91
C LEU A 105 -8.75 -13.78 10.98
N GLY A 106 -9.94 -13.69 10.38
CA GLY A 106 -10.89 -14.78 10.27
C GLY A 106 -10.49 -15.70 9.14
N THR A 107 -10.49 -17.00 9.41
CA THR A 107 -10.06 -18.01 8.45
C THR A 107 -11.14 -19.03 8.16
N ILE A 108 -11.14 -19.56 6.94
CA ILE A 108 -11.91 -20.75 6.57
C ILE A 108 -10.93 -21.92 6.47
N ASN A 109 -11.28 -23.05 7.10
CA ASN A 109 -10.48 -24.26 7.08
C ASN A 109 -10.70 -25.05 5.77
N SER A 110 -9.62 -25.58 5.19
CA SER A 110 -9.66 -26.54 4.08
C SER A 110 -9.15 -27.92 4.56
N ASN A 111 -9.81 -29.00 4.13
CA ASN A 111 -9.58 -30.36 4.64
C ASN A 111 -8.72 -31.26 3.71
N GLU A 112 -8.03 -30.73 2.70
CA GLU A 112 -7.29 -31.54 1.73
C GLU A 112 -5.79 -31.23 1.74
N VAL A 113 -4.97 -32.26 2.00
CA VAL A 113 -3.51 -32.15 2.19
C VAL A 113 -2.82 -33.29 1.43
N GLU A 114 -2.56 -33.09 0.13
CA GLU A 114 -1.48 -33.78 -0.60
C GLU A 114 -0.89 -32.77 -1.61
N ASP A 115 0.44 -32.59 -1.61
CA ASP A 115 1.20 -31.59 -2.38
C ASP A 115 0.81 -30.09 -2.19
N TYR A 116 0.54 -29.71 -0.94
CA TYR A 116 0.06 -28.37 -0.56
C TYR A 116 1.08 -27.22 -0.79
N LEU A 117 2.40 -27.46 -0.64
CA LEU A 117 3.40 -26.38 -0.72
C LEU A 117 3.44 -25.72 -2.10
N ILE A 118 3.33 -26.51 -3.16
CA ILE A 118 3.38 -26.01 -4.53
C ILE A 118 2.00 -25.53 -4.95
N THR A 119 0.97 -26.33 -4.71
CA THR A 119 -0.42 -26.06 -5.12
C THR A 119 -0.92 -24.71 -4.57
N PHE A 120 -0.63 -24.44 -3.30
CA PHE A 120 -1.06 -23.20 -2.65
C PHE A 120 0.02 -22.11 -2.63
N GLY A 121 1.18 -22.33 -3.26
CA GLY A 121 2.23 -21.32 -3.42
C GLY A 121 3.03 -21.01 -2.16
N PHE A 122 3.08 -21.91 -1.19
CA PHE A 122 3.89 -21.74 0.02
C PHE A 122 5.38 -22.04 -0.18
N ASN A 123 5.75 -22.77 -1.23
CA ASN A 123 7.15 -22.97 -1.63
C ASN A 123 7.82 -21.67 -2.10
N LYS A 124 7.03 -20.73 -2.60
CA LYS A 124 7.42 -19.39 -3.02
C LYS A 124 6.30 -18.45 -2.56
N PRO A 125 6.27 -18.08 -1.27
CA PRO A 125 5.18 -17.30 -0.71
C PRO A 125 5.15 -15.87 -1.26
N ASN A 126 3.95 -15.33 -1.46
CA ASN A 126 3.77 -13.96 -1.92
C ASN A 126 4.16 -12.96 -0.83
N ALA A 127 3.93 -13.31 0.43
CA ALA A 127 4.35 -12.53 1.57
C ALA A 127 4.61 -13.38 2.82
N GLU A 128 5.41 -12.85 3.73
CA GLU A 128 5.63 -13.36 5.07
C GLU A 128 5.46 -12.21 6.07
N ILE A 129 4.65 -12.43 7.10
CA ILE A 129 4.34 -11.46 8.13
C ILE A 129 4.74 -12.06 9.46
N LEU A 130 5.75 -11.52 10.10
CA LEU A 130 6.25 -11.92 11.42
C LEU A 130 5.83 -10.86 12.43
N PHE A 131 5.34 -11.26 13.59
CA PHE A 131 4.93 -10.31 14.62
C PHE A 131 4.98 -10.93 16.01
N ASP A 132 5.30 -10.11 17.00
CA ASP A 132 5.40 -10.57 18.38
C ASP A 132 4.12 -10.22 19.14
N ILE A 133 3.46 -11.25 19.70
CA ILE A 133 2.36 -11.08 20.66
C ILE A 133 2.89 -11.51 22.02
N ARG A 134 2.90 -10.59 23.00
CA ARG A 134 3.28 -10.89 24.40
C ARG A 134 4.61 -11.65 24.52
N GLY A 135 5.60 -11.28 23.69
CA GLY A 135 6.93 -11.90 23.68
C GLY A 135 7.04 -13.23 22.91
N LYS A 136 5.96 -13.69 22.27
CA LYS A 136 5.98 -14.84 21.36
C LYS A 136 5.91 -14.38 19.90
N THR A 137 6.91 -14.74 19.11
CA THR A 137 6.89 -14.52 17.66
C THR A 137 5.90 -15.45 16.98
N ASN A 138 5.05 -14.86 16.16
CA ASN A 138 4.09 -15.52 15.29
C ASN A 138 4.41 -15.18 13.83
N LYS A 139 3.98 -16.06 12.93
CA LYS A 139 4.23 -15.96 11.49
C LYS A 139 2.95 -16.24 10.71
N ILE A 140 2.67 -15.41 9.72
CA ILE A 140 1.69 -15.68 8.66
C ILE A 140 2.46 -15.77 7.35
N ILE A 141 2.25 -16.86 6.61
CA ILE A 141 2.81 -17.07 5.27
C ILE A 141 1.66 -16.98 4.29
N VAL A 142 1.76 -16.05 3.35
CA VAL A 142 0.73 -15.83 2.34
C VAL A 142 1.14 -16.56 1.06
N GLY A 143 0.30 -17.52 0.67
CA GLY A 143 0.42 -18.27 -0.57
C GLY A 143 -0.27 -17.57 -1.75
N ASN A 144 -0.69 -18.38 -2.71
CA ASN A 144 -1.40 -17.95 -3.91
C ASN A 144 -2.81 -17.44 -3.61
N LEU A 145 -3.34 -16.63 -4.53
CA LEU A 145 -4.75 -16.28 -4.56
C LEU A 145 -5.58 -17.54 -4.85
N ALA A 146 -6.64 -17.74 -4.08
CA ALA A 146 -7.59 -18.84 -4.28
C ALA A 146 -8.35 -18.69 -5.61
N PRO A 147 -8.84 -19.78 -6.21
CA PRO A 147 -9.56 -19.75 -7.49
C PRO A 147 -10.78 -18.81 -7.50
N THR A 148 -11.44 -18.65 -6.36
CA THR A 148 -12.59 -17.74 -6.20
C THR A 148 -12.19 -16.25 -6.17
N LYS A 149 -10.90 -15.93 -6.27
CA LYS A 149 -10.27 -14.58 -6.31
C LYS A 149 -10.49 -13.67 -5.09
N ASP A 150 -11.41 -14.00 -4.20
CA ASP A 150 -11.71 -13.19 -3.02
C ASP A 150 -10.84 -13.54 -1.81
N TYR A 151 -9.97 -14.55 -1.90
CA TYR A 151 -9.19 -15.06 -0.78
C TYR A 151 -7.76 -15.40 -1.17
N TYR A 152 -6.83 -15.29 -0.23
CA TYR A 152 -5.51 -15.93 -0.29
C TYR A 152 -5.48 -17.16 0.61
N TYR A 153 -4.69 -18.16 0.22
CA TYR A 153 -4.27 -19.21 1.13
C TYR A 153 -3.20 -18.68 2.08
N ILE A 154 -3.30 -19.02 3.36
CA ILE A 154 -2.26 -18.71 4.34
C ILE A 154 -1.90 -19.92 5.20
N LEU A 155 -0.65 -19.94 5.68
CA LEU A 155 -0.20 -20.80 6.78
C LEU A 155 0.14 -19.94 7.98
N VAL A 156 -0.01 -20.54 9.16
CA VAL A 156 0.21 -19.87 10.43
C VAL A 156 1.27 -20.64 11.19
N ASN A 157 2.33 -19.97 11.62
CA ASN A 157 3.43 -20.56 12.41
C ASN A 157 4.00 -21.84 11.76
N ASP A 158 4.11 -21.85 10.42
CA ASP A 158 4.57 -23.00 9.64
C ASP A 158 3.73 -24.29 9.90
N ASN A 159 2.49 -24.16 10.39
CA ASN A 159 1.58 -25.29 10.59
C ASN A 159 0.98 -25.76 9.27
N TYR A 160 1.58 -26.81 8.70
CA TYR A 160 1.18 -27.38 7.42
C TYR A 160 -0.05 -28.29 7.47
N GLU A 161 -0.55 -28.63 8.66
CA GLU A 161 -1.75 -29.46 8.81
C GLU A 161 -3.03 -28.68 8.56
N LYS A 162 -2.96 -27.34 8.64
CA LYS A 162 -4.13 -26.47 8.58
C LYS A 162 -3.88 -25.30 7.65
N ILE A 163 -4.62 -25.30 6.54
CA ILE A 163 -4.59 -24.21 5.57
C ILE A 163 -5.82 -23.34 5.77
N HIS A 164 -5.54 -22.05 5.85
CA HIS A 164 -6.54 -21.04 6.13
C HIS A 164 -6.77 -20.20 4.87
N LEU A 165 -8.03 -19.82 4.62
CA LEU A 165 -8.36 -18.79 3.63
C LEU A 165 -8.62 -17.45 4.32
N VAL A 166 -7.96 -16.39 3.86
CA VAL A 166 -8.18 -15.02 4.32
C VAL A 166 -8.62 -14.15 3.16
N TYR A 167 -9.58 -13.26 3.41
CA TYR A 167 -10.05 -12.32 2.40
C TYR A 167 -8.91 -11.51 1.78
N ALA A 168 -8.91 -11.40 0.45
CA ALA A 168 -7.86 -10.73 -0.32
C ALA A 168 -7.62 -9.29 0.15
N TYR A 169 -8.68 -8.52 0.39
CA TYR A 169 -8.57 -7.12 0.83
C TYR A 169 -7.76 -6.94 2.11
N LYS A 170 -7.76 -7.91 3.04
CA LYS A 170 -6.96 -7.83 4.28
C LYS A 170 -5.49 -7.99 3.99
N ILE A 171 -5.15 -8.95 3.13
CA ILE A 171 -3.77 -9.16 2.70
C ILE A 171 -3.32 -7.95 1.87
N ASP A 172 -4.10 -7.50 0.91
CA ASP A 172 -3.74 -6.36 0.05
C ASP A 172 -3.60 -5.04 0.85
N ASN A 173 -4.31 -4.89 1.97
CA ASN A 173 -4.11 -3.80 2.92
C ASN A 173 -2.77 -3.86 3.63
N ILE A 174 -2.24 -5.07 3.90
CA ILE A 174 -0.94 -5.29 4.53
C ILE A 174 0.19 -5.13 3.51
N LEU A 175 -0.04 -5.58 2.27
CA LEU A 175 0.95 -5.61 1.19
C LEU A 175 0.99 -4.29 0.40
N LYS A 176 1.22 -3.18 1.10
CA LYS A 176 1.33 -1.85 0.50
C LYS A 176 2.78 -1.45 0.25
N TYR A 177 3.05 -0.86 -0.90
CA TYR A 177 4.39 -0.39 -1.25
C TYR A 177 4.83 0.79 -0.36
N PRO A 178 6.13 1.03 -0.17
CA PRO A 178 6.62 2.10 0.71
C PRO A 178 6.06 3.46 0.30
N GLU A 179 5.89 3.69 -0.99
CA GLU A 179 5.39 4.94 -1.50
C GLU A 179 3.87 5.09 -1.32
N GLU A 180 3.13 4.00 -1.10
CA GLU A 180 1.69 4.05 -0.78
C GLU A 180 1.45 4.45 0.68
N ILE A 181 2.36 4.09 1.60
CA ILE A 181 2.13 4.22 3.05
C ILE A 181 2.73 5.47 3.67
N ARG A 182 3.78 6.04 3.05
CA ARG A 182 4.38 7.30 3.50
C ARG A 182 3.55 8.50 3.04
N ASP A 183 3.53 9.55 3.85
CA ASP A 183 3.14 10.86 3.34
C ASP A 183 4.23 11.36 2.37
N ARG A 184 3.79 11.69 1.15
CA ARG A 184 4.69 12.23 0.12
C ARG A 184 4.71 13.75 0.14
N ASN A 185 3.82 14.40 0.89
CA ASN A 185 3.74 15.85 0.95
C ASN A 185 4.97 16.40 1.69
N VAL A 186 5.79 17.17 0.98
CA VAL A 186 6.97 17.83 1.58
C VAL A 186 6.54 18.96 2.53
N LEU A 187 5.36 19.53 2.27
CA LEU A 187 4.90 20.77 2.87
C LEU A 187 3.63 20.49 3.68
N THR A 188 3.81 20.26 4.97
CA THR A 188 2.75 19.96 5.94
C THR A 188 2.10 21.20 6.57
N SER A 189 2.56 22.40 6.20
CA SER A 189 2.08 23.66 6.78
C SER A 189 0.63 23.98 6.41
N GLU A 190 -0.10 24.60 7.34
CA GLU A 190 -1.45 25.14 7.11
C GLU A 190 -1.41 26.25 6.07
N TRP A 191 -1.63 25.87 4.81
CA TRP A 191 -1.60 26.77 3.66
C TRP A 191 -2.65 27.88 3.66
N THR A 192 -3.55 27.87 4.63
CA THR A 192 -4.59 28.89 4.85
C THR A 192 -4.04 30.15 5.51
N ASN A 193 -2.87 30.08 6.16
CA ASN A 193 -2.30 31.17 6.96
C ASN A 193 -0.98 31.71 6.38
N VAL A 194 -0.70 31.45 5.11
CA VAL A 194 0.55 31.89 4.46
C VAL A 194 0.49 33.40 4.22
N ILE A 195 1.29 34.15 4.98
CA ILE A 195 1.43 35.62 4.87
C ILE A 195 2.62 36.06 4.03
N GLY A 196 3.46 35.12 3.60
CA GLY A 196 4.55 35.43 2.70
C GLY A 196 5.20 34.20 2.08
N ILE A 197 5.91 34.45 1.00
CA ILE A 197 6.61 33.43 0.22
C ILE A 197 7.98 34.00 -0.17
N GLU A 198 9.06 33.31 0.16
CA GLU A 198 10.37 33.56 -0.44
C GLU A 198 10.67 32.40 -1.40
N TYR A 199 10.94 32.71 -2.67
CA TYR A 199 11.11 31.75 -3.74
C TYR A 199 12.38 32.04 -4.54
N LYS A 200 13.18 31.00 -4.81
CA LYS A 200 14.36 31.10 -5.68
C LYS A 200 14.34 30.03 -6.79
N PRO A 201 14.21 30.42 -8.06
CA PRO A 201 14.33 29.49 -9.20
C PRO A 201 15.74 28.90 -9.28
N ILE A 202 15.89 27.63 -9.72
CA ILE A 202 17.22 27.02 -9.96
C ILE A 202 18.00 27.78 -11.04
N SER A 203 17.30 28.25 -12.07
CA SER A 203 17.87 28.99 -13.19
C SER A 203 18.28 30.44 -12.86
N SER A 204 17.98 30.92 -11.64
CA SER A 204 18.20 32.31 -11.25
C SER A 204 19.07 32.44 -10.00
N LYS A 205 19.94 33.45 -10.00
CA LYS A 205 20.65 33.85 -8.78
C LYS A 205 19.76 34.71 -7.86
N SER A 206 18.74 35.34 -8.42
CA SER A 206 17.82 36.23 -7.70
C SER A 206 16.74 35.44 -6.98
N LYS A 207 16.38 35.93 -5.80
CA LYS A 207 15.22 35.49 -5.04
C LYS A 207 14.05 36.45 -5.25
N PHE A 208 12.85 35.97 -4.99
CA PHE A 208 11.63 36.74 -5.01
C PHE A 208 10.96 36.62 -3.66
N VAL A 209 10.45 37.73 -3.14
CA VAL A 209 9.74 37.77 -1.86
C VAL A 209 8.35 38.34 -2.09
N PHE A 210 7.34 37.56 -1.71
CA PHE A 210 5.93 37.92 -1.76
C PHE A 210 5.37 38.03 -0.35
N THR A 211 4.44 38.95 -0.11
CA THR A 211 3.69 39.05 1.14
C THR A 211 2.20 39.20 0.86
N ASN A 212 1.38 38.62 1.72
CA ASN A 212 -0.06 38.82 1.73
C ASN A 212 -0.41 39.87 2.78
N LYS A 213 -0.95 41.00 2.35
CA LYS A 213 -1.52 42.05 3.21
C LYS A 213 -3.02 42.12 2.94
N ASN A 214 -3.84 41.63 3.87
CA ASN A 214 -5.31 41.66 3.77
C ASN A 214 -5.88 41.03 2.47
N HIS A 215 -5.41 39.83 2.11
CA HIS A 215 -5.80 39.10 0.88
C HIS A 215 -5.28 39.71 -0.43
N ILE A 216 -4.35 40.67 -0.35
CA ILE A 216 -3.68 41.25 -1.51
C ILE A 216 -2.21 40.86 -1.46
N TRP A 217 -1.74 40.22 -2.52
CA TRP A 217 -0.35 39.81 -2.65
C TRP A 217 0.52 40.91 -3.23
N PHE A 218 1.67 41.17 -2.60
CA PHE A 218 2.67 42.12 -3.06
C PHE A 218 4.01 41.41 -3.23
N SER A 219 4.70 41.67 -4.35
CA SER A 219 6.16 41.51 -4.41
C SER A 219 6.80 42.59 -3.56
N ILE A 220 7.83 42.25 -2.80
CA ILE A 220 8.66 43.20 -2.04
C ILE A 220 10.10 43.22 -2.59
N ASP A 221 10.56 42.12 -3.17
CA ASP A 221 11.89 41.94 -3.76
C ASP A 221 11.71 41.23 -5.12
N PRO A 222 12.13 41.81 -6.26
CA PRO A 222 13.08 42.94 -6.41
C PRO A 222 12.51 44.36 -6.23
N PHE A 223 11.19 44.54 -6.26
CA PHE A 223 10.56 45.84 -6.00
C PHE A 223 9.12 45.65 -5.52
N GLU A 224 8.58 46.68 -4.86
CA GLU A 224 7.21 46.66 -4.35
C GLU A 224 6.21 46.79 -5.49
N LYS A 225 5.39 45.75 -5.70
CA LYS A 225 4.34 45.75 -6.72
C LYS A 225 3.23 44.77 -6.34
N GLU A 226 1.98 45.22 -6.50
CA GLU A 226 0.82 44.34 -6.39
C GLU A 226 0.86 43.22 -7.44
N LEU A 227 0.58 42.00 -7.01
CA LEU A 227 0.55 40.80 -7.82
C LEU A 227 -0.90 40.36 -8.05
N ASP A 228 -1.11 39.57 -9.09
CA ASP A 228 -2.40 38.88 -9.28
C ASP A 228 -2.61 37.86 -8.16
N SER A 229 -3.44 38.23 -7.20
CA SER A 229 -3.75 37.41 -6.02
C SER A 229 -4.45 36.11 -6.41
N THR A 230 -5.25 36.11 -7.48
CA THR A 230 -5.90 34.90 -7.99
C THR A 230 -4.86 33.92 -8.51
N PHE A 231 -3.87 34.41 -9.26
CA PHE A 231 -2.77 33.58 -9.73
C PHE A 231 -1.94 33.02 -8.56
N ILE A 232 -1.59 33.85 -7.58
CA ILE A 232 -0.79 33.39 -6.43
C ILE A 232 -1.54 32.32 -5.64
N GLU A 233 -2.81 32.50 -5.33
CA GLU A 233 -3.58 31.57 -4.51
C GLU A 233 -3.99 30.30 -5.25
N ASN A 234 -4.54 30.45 -6.46
CA ASN A 234 -5.16 29.33 -7.17
C ASN A 234 -4.20 28.59 -8.10
N GLU A 235 -3.12 29.21 -8.55
CA GLU A 235 -2.14 28.58 -9.43
C GLU A 235 -0.84 28.30 -8.69
N PHE A 236 -0.16 29.34 -8.18
CA PHE A 236 1.16 29.18 -7.59
C PHE A 236 1.14 28.34 -6.31
N LEU A 237 0.38 28.77 -5.29
CA LEU A 237 0.27 28.06 -4.01
C LEU A 237 -0.36 26.68 -4.19
N LYS A 238 -1.36 26.54 -5.06
CA LYS A 238 -1.95 25.23 -5.40
C LYS A 238 -0.92 24.28 -6.01
N ASN A 239 -0.06 24.76 -6.91
CA ASN A 239 1.01 23.95 -7.47
C ASN A 239 2.06 23.58 -6.42
N LEU A 240 2.38 24.49 -5.49
CA LEU A 240 3.27 24.17 -4.37
C LEU A 240 2.66 23.14 -3.40
N ARG A 241 1.36 23.22 -3.13
CA ARG A 241 0.61 22.20 -2.35
C ARG A 241 0.68 20.82 -3.00
N SER A 242 0.78 20.76 -4.32
CA SER A 242 0.90 19.51 -5.06
C SER A 242 2.32 18.94 -5.12
N ILE A 243 3.31 19.63 -4.54
CA ILE A 243 4.69 19.13 -4.48
C ILE A 243 4.71 17.91 -3.56
N SER A 244 5.02 16.78 -4.19
CA SER A 244 5.16 15.51 -3.51
C SER A 244 6.52 14.90 -3.82
N ILE A 245 7.00 14.13 -2.86
CA ILE A 245 8.18 13.29 -3.00
C ILE A 245 7.76 12.06 -3.80
N GLU A 246 8.30 11.89 -4.99
CA GLU A 246 8.03 10.67 -5.75
C GLU A 246 8.90 9.49 -5.27
N PHE A 247 10.12 9.75 -4.80
CA PHE A 247 11.09 8.72 -4.41
C PHE A 247 11.97 9.15 -3.19
N PHE A 248 12.64 8.24 -2.48
CA PHE A 248 13.55 8.55 -1.36
C PHE A 248 15.00 8.02 -1.58
N ILE A 249 16.03 8.82 -1.33
CA ILE A 249 17.46 8.44 -1.43
C ILE A 249 17.97 7.77 -0.14
N ASP A 250 18.73 6.68 -0.27
CA ASP A 250 19.46 6.00 0.81
C ASP A 250 20.92 6.49 0.95
N LYS A 251 21.55 6.22 2.09
CA LYS A 251 22.94 6.54 2.46
C LYS A 251 23.98 6.10 1.43
N ASP A 252 23.68 5.11 0.58
CA ASP A 252 24.59 4.58 -0.45
C ASP A 252 24.54 5.33 -1.79
N ASN A 253 23.98 6.54 -1.84
CA ASN A 253 23.92 7.38 -3.05
C ASN A 253 23.21 6.73 -4.27
N LYS A 254 22.39 5.71 -4.05
CA LYS A 254 21.47 5.22 -5.10
C LYS A 254 20.30 6.18 -5.24
N LEU A 255 20.17 6.70 -6.45
CA LEU A 255 19.38 7.88 -6.79
C LEU A 255 17.89 7.57 -6.79
N TYR A 256 17.15 8.33 -5.99
CA TYR A 256 15.71 8.20 -5.87
C TYR A 256 15.11 9.53 -5.40
N LYS A 257 15.52 10.72 -5.87
CA LYS A 257 14.72 11.93 -5.57
C LYS A 257 14.93 13.05 -6.59
N SER A 258 13.93 13.26 -7.43
CA SER A 258 13.63 14.56 -8.02
C SER A 258 12.43 15.13 -7.26
N LEU A 259 12.48 16.43 -6.96
CA LEU A 259 11.26 17.17 -6.62
C LEU A 259 10.52 17.35 -7.94
N ILE A 260 9.38 16.68 -8.12
CA ILE A 260 8.51 17.00 -9.23
C ILE A 260 7.56 18.09 -8.77
N THR A 261 7.79 19.28 -9.28
CA THR A 261 6.83 20.35 -9.25
C THR A 261 6.00 20.23 -10.52
N LYS A 262 4.65 20.35 -10.45
CA LYS A 262 3.84 20.58 -11.68
C LYS A 262 4.24 21.87 -12.41
N THR A 263 5.05 22.71 -11.78
CA THR A 263 5.62 23.89 -12.41
C THR A 263 6.73 23.47 -13.37
N ASN A 264 6.66 23.93 -14.63
CA ASN A 264 7.74 23.79 -15.63
C ASN A 264 9.05 24.50 -15.22
N ASN A 265 9.11 25.11 -14.04
CA ASN A 265 10.27 25.81 -13.50
C ASN A 265 10.83 25.03 -12.30
N PRO A 266 12.06 24.49 -12.40
CA PRO A 266 12.69 23.80 -11.29
C PRO A 266 13.03 24.79 -10.16
N ILE A 267 12.64 24.45 -8.93
CA ILE A 267 12.73 25.34 -7.77
C ILE A 267 13.90 24.92 -6.87
N SER A 268 14.75 25.88 -6.48
CA SER A 268 15.93 25.60 -5.65
C SER A 268 15.65 25.75 -4.17
N TYR A 269 14.71 26.64 -3.84
CA TYR A 269 14.39 27.03 -2.48
C TYR A 269 13.01 27.68 -2.43
N ILE A 270 12.24 27.30 -1.42
CA ILE A 270 10.98 27.94 -1.04
C ILE A 270 10.96 28.04 0.48
N LYS A 271 10.60 29.21 0.99
CA LYS A 271 10.28 29.42 2.39
C LYS A 271 8.91 30.09 2.48
N LEU A 272 8.04 29.48 3.29
CA LEU A 272 6.71 30.01 3.58
C LEU A 272 6.78 30.74 4.93
N PHE A 273 6.15 31.91 4.99
CA PHE A 273 5.92 32.63 6.24
C PHE A 273 4.46 32.46 6.61
N ASN A 274 4.19 31.92 7.80
CA ASN A 274 2.84 31.76 8.34
C ASN A 274 2.64 32.71 9.52
N GLN A 275 1.38 33.04 9.85
CA GLN A 275 1.03 33.72 11.11
C GLN A 275 1.28 32.84 12.32
#